data_AF-A0A523D929-F1
#
_entry.id   AF-A0A523D929-F1
#
_cell.length_a   1.000
_cell.length_b   1.000
_cell.length_c   1.000
_cell.angle_alpha   90.00
_cell.angle_beta   90.00
_cell.angle_gamma   90.00
#
_symmetry.space_group_name_H-M   'P 1'
#
loop_
_entity.id
_entity.type
_entity.pdbx_description
1 polymer ?
#
loop_
_entity_poly.entity_id
_entity_poly.type
_entity_poly.pdbx_seq_one_letter_code
_entity_poly.pdbx_strand_id
1 'polypeptide(L)' 'MNILLYNPDNQMTRNYMPHLWMFVLKTLTPPQHKVFLIDGNAQPISEQEMARFIQENEIKLVGIGAMTRMAASAYRMA' A
#
# COMPACT_ATOMS: atom_id res chain seq x y z
N MET A 1 1.72 -14.45 8.55
CA MET A 1 0.80 -13.33 8.90
C MET A 1 0.38 -12.58 7.65
N ASN A 2 -0.66 -11.74 7.74
CA ASN A 2 -1.17 -10.98 6.61
C ASN A 2 -0.48 -9.61 6.55
N ILE A 3 0.14 -9.29 5.43
CA ILE A 3 0.96 -8.09 5.21
C ILE A 3 0.33 -7.27 4.09
N LEU A 4 0.13 -5.97 4.31
CA LEU A 4 -0.28 -5.04 3.26
C LEU A 4 0.93 -4.22 2.81
N LEU A 5 1.20 -4.21 1.50
CA LEU A 5 2.10 -3.24 0.88
C LEU A 5 1.24 -2.22 0.14
N TYR A 6 1.24 -0.99 0.64
CA TYR A 6 0.39 0.09 0.16
C TYR A 6 1.24 1.21 -0.43
N ASN A 7 0.89 1.63 -1.64
CA ASN A 7 1.44 2.81 -2.26
C ASN A 7 0.33 3.88 -2.39
N PRO A 8 0.41 5.00 -1.67
CA PRO A 8 -0.59 6.06 -1.76
C PRO A 8 -0.74 6.66 -3.16
N ASP A 9 -1.87 7.32 -3.41
CA ASP A 9 -2.04 8.16 -4.60
C ASP A 9 -1.07 9.36 -4.52
N ASN A 10 -0.29 9.57 -5.58
CA ASN A 10 0.68 10.65 -5.68
C ASN A 10 0.05 12.00 -6.09
N GLN A 11 -1.26 12.02 -6.38
CA GLN A 11 -2.08 13.17 -6.79
C GLN A 11 -1.60 13.85 -8.09
N MET A 12 -0.70 13.21 -8.83
CA MET A 12 -0.20 13.68 -10.12
C MET A 12 -0.98 13.00 -11.23
N THR A 13 -1.81 13.77 -11.93
CA THR A 13 -2.53 13.27 -13.10
C THR A 13 -1.54 12.87 -14.20
N ARG A 14 -1.76 11.72 -14.83
CA ARG A 14 -0.95 11.17 -15.94
C ARG A 14 0.51 10.84 -15.61
N ASN A 15 0.85 10.70 -14.33
CA ASN A 15 2.16 10.19 -13.92
C ASN A 15 2.03 8.78 -13.32
N TYR A 16 2.04 7.78 -14.19
CA TYR A 16 1.99 6.37 -13.79
C TYR A 16 3.40 5.83 -13.68
N MET A 17 4.06 6.06 -12.54
CA MET A 17 5.30 5.38 -12.24
C MET A 17 4.98 4.05 -11.57
N PRO A 18 5.23 2.89 -12.21
CA PRO A 18 4.94 1.60 -11.60
C PRO A 18 5.79 1.41 -10.34
N HIS A 19 5.12 1.23 -9.20
CA HIS A 19 5.77 1.05 -7.90
C HIS A 19 6.24 -0.41 -7.74
N LEU A 20 7.38 -0.73 -8.38
CA LEU A 20 7.94 -2.09 -8.44
C LEU A 20 8.34 -2.67 -7.06
N TRP A 21 8.62 -1.81 -6.08
CA TRP A 21 9.07 -2.21 -4.75
C TRP A 21 8.09 -3.19 -4.09
N MET A 22 6.77 -2.98 -4.27
CA MET A 22 5.73 -3.84 -3.71
C MET A 22 5.82 -5.27 -4.25
N PHE A 23 6.11 -5.41 -5.54
CA PHE A 23 6.25 -6.70 -6.20
C PHE A 23 7.54 -7.41 -5.77
N VAL A 24 8.65 -6.66 -5.68
CA VAL A 24 9.93 -7.20 -5.20
C VAL A 24 9.79 -7.71 -3.77
N LEU A 25 9.23 -6.92 -2.85
CA LEU A 25 9.03 -7.35 -1.48
C LEU A 25 8.07 -8.53 -1.38
N LYS A 26 6.99 -8.57 -2.18
CA LYS A 26 6.11 -9.74 -2.25
C LYS A 26 6.87 -11.00 -2.66
N THR A 27 7.74 -10.93 -3.67
CA THR A 27 8.54 -12.07 -4.14
C THR A 27 9.55 -12.53 -3.09
N LEU A 28 10.12 -11.61 -2.30
CA LEU A 28 11.07 -11.93 -1.23
C LEU A 28 10.42 -12.35 0.09
N THR A 29 9.11 -12.12 0.24
CA THR A 29 8.39 -12.45 1.47
C THR A 29 8.29 -13.97 1.61
N PRO A 30 8.68 -14.55 2.76
CA PRO A 30 8.55 -15.99 2.98
C PRO A 30 7.10 -16.48 2.80
N PRO A 31 6.88 -17.67 2.23
CA PRO A 31 5.55 -18.14 1.80
C PRO A 31 4.54 -18.32 2.97
N GLN A 32 5.00 -18.35 4.21
CA GLN A 32 4.16 -18.39 5.41
C GLN A 32 3.40 -17.07 5.65
N HIS A 33 3.74 -16.00 4.91
CA HIS A 33 3.06 -14.71 5.00
C HIS A 33 2.26 -14.44 3.72
N LYS A 34 1.01 -14.00 3.90
CA LYS A 34 0.14 -13.59 2.79
C LYS A 34 0.33 -12.10 2.54
N VAL A 35 0.68 -11.73 1.31
CA VAL A 35 0.93 -10.34 0.92
C VAL A 35 -0.20 -9.81 0.06
N PHE A 36 -0.77 -8.68 0.48
CA PHE A 36 -1.77 -7.88 -0.22
C PHE A 36 -1.11 -6.63 -0.79
N LEU A 37 -1.53 -6.21 -1.99
CA LEU A 37 -0.98 -5.05 -2.68
C LEU A 37 -2.11 -4.06 -2.98
N ILE A 38 -1.91 -2.78 -2.65
CA ILE A 38 -2.81 -1.70 -3.04
C ILE A 38 -1.96 -0.57 -3.64
N ASP A 39 -2.27 -0.19 -4.88
CA ASP A 39 -1.71 1.01 -5.51
C ASP A 39 -2.79 2.07 -5.67
N GLY A 40 -2.71 3.12 -4.85
CA GLY A 40 -3.62 4.27 -4.85
C GLY A 40 -3.63 5.05 -6.16
N ASN A 41 -2.57 4.96 -6.97
CA ASN A 41 -2.52 5.59 -8.30
C ASN A 41 -3.34 4.81 -9.34
N ALA A 42 -3.52 3.50 -9.12
CA ALA A 42 -4.31 2.63 -9.98
C ALA A 42 -5.77 2.61 -9.54
N GLN A 43 -5.99 2.48 -8.23
CA GLN A 43 -7.30 2.43 -7.61
C GLN A 43 -7.28 3.33 -6.37
N PRO A 44 -7.90 4.52 -6.45
CA PRO A 44 -8.09 5.38 -5.29
C PRO A 44 -8.83 4.63 -4.18
N ILE A 45 -8.36 4.79 -2.94
CA ILE A 45 -8.96 4.18 -1.75
C ILE A 45 -9.07 5.25 -0.65
N SER A 46 -10.24 5.35 -0.04
CA SER A 46 -10.47 6.25 1.10
C SER A 46 -9.90 5.66 2.41
N GLU A 47 -9.74 6.51 3.42
CA GLU A 47 -9.29 6.09 4.76
C GLU A 47 -10.27 5.07 5.38
N GLN A 48 -11.58 5.27 5.19
CA GLN A 48 -12.60 4.36 5.73
C GLN A 48 -12.56 2.99 5.04
N GLU A 49 -12.36 2.96 3.71
CA GLU A 49 -12.20 1.72 2.96
C GLU A 49 -10.90 1.00 3.34
N MET A 50 -9.81 1.73 3.53
CA MET A 50 -8.53 1.17 3.99
C MET A 50 -8.67 0.55 5.38
N ALA A 51 -9.31 1.26 6.33
CA ALA A 51 -9.54 0.74 7.67
C ALA A 51 -10.37 -0.54 7.66
N ARG A 52 -11.44 -0.58 6.86
CA ARG A 52 -12.25 -1.78 6.66
C ARG A 52 -11.44 -2.92 6.06
N PHE A 53 -10.67 -2.65 5.01
CA PHE A 53 -9.82 -3.63 4.35
C PHE A 53 -8.81 -4.26 5.33
N ILE A 54 -8.17 -3.45 6.17
CA ILE A 54 -7.21 -3.90 7.19
C ILE A 54 -7.88 -4.85 8.18
N GLN A 55 -9.10 -4.52 8.63
CA GLN A 55 -9.86 -5.35 9.58
C GLN A 55 -10.30 -6.67 8.95
N GLU A 56 -10.94 -6.62 7.78
CA GLU A 56 -11.47 -7.80 7.07
C GLU A 56 -10.39 -8.79 6.67
N ASN A 57 -9.19 -8.30 6.33
CA ASN A 57 -8.05 -9.14 5.95
C ASN A 57 -7.10 -9.44 7.11
N GLU A 58 -7.47 -9.06 8.34
CA GLU A 58 -6.66 -9.27 9.54
C GLU A 58 -5.18 -8.86 9.37
N ILE A 59 -4.93 -7.74 8.70
CA ILE A 59 -3.58 -7.27 8.38
C ILE A 59 -2.81 -7.02 9.69
N LYS A 60 -1.61 -7.59 9.81
CA LYS A 60 -0.75 -7.49 11.00
C LYS A 60 0.50 -6.65 10.77
N LEU A 61 0.83 -6.33 9.54
CA LEU A 61 1.96 -5.48 9.16
C LEU A 61 1.59 -4.68 7.91
N VAL A 62 1.92 -3.39 7.90
CA VAL A 62 1.74 -2.52 6.74
C VAL A 62 3.10 -1.93 6.34
N GLY A 63 3.47 -2.08 5.08
CA GLY A 63 4.55 -1.32 4.44
C GLY A 63 3.95 -0.23 3.59
N ILE A 64 4.28 1.03 3.87
CA ILE A 64 3.77 2.19 3.13
C ILE A 64 4.89 2.81 2.31
N GLY A 65 4.71 2.87 0.99
CA GLY A 65 5.59 3.61 0.11
C GLY A 65 5.34 5.11 0.23
N ALA A 66 6.40 5.90 0.40
CA ALA A 66 6.27 7.36 0.42
C ALA A 66 7.44 8.01 -0.30
N MET A 67 7.15 8.74 -1.38
CA MET A 67 8.06 9.78 -1.88
C MET A 67 7.85 11.06 -1.06
N THR A 68 8.82 11.98 -1.05
CA THR A 68 8.81 13.20 -0.20
C THR A 68 7.52 14.02 -0.29
N ARG A 69 6.88 14.06 -1.47
CA ARG A 69 5.60 14.77 -1.70
C ARG A 69 4.37 14.00 -1.18
N MET A 70 4.51 12.69 -1.00
CA MET A 70 3.46 11.76 -0.54
C MET A 70 3.55 11.49 0.97
N ALA A 71 4.60 11.97 1.64
CA ALA A 71 4.85 11.69 3.05
C ALA A 71 3.64 12.04 3.94
N ALA A 72 3.04 13.21 3.76
CA ALA A 72 1.86 13.62 4.53
C ALA A 72 0.66 12.67 4.34
N SER A 73 0.44 12.18 3.12
CA SER A 73 -0.66 11.23 2.85
C SER A 73 -0.35 9.83 3.35
N ALA A 74 0.92 9.42 3.32
CA ALA A 74 1.37 8.17 3.92
C ALA A 74 1.18 8.18 5.44
N TYR A 75 1.51 9.29 6.12
CA TYR A 75 1.31 9.43 7.56
C TYR A 75 -0.15 9.45 8.00
N ARG A 76 -1.09 9.92 7.17
CA ARG A 76 -2.53 9.80 7.48
C ARG A 76 -3.04 8.37 7.49
N MET A 77 -2.33 7.47 6.81
CA MET A 77 -2.71 6.07 6.62
C MET A 77 -1.93 5.11 7.55
N ALA A 78 -0.96 5.63 8.31
CA ALA A 78 -0.13 4.90 9.26
C ALA A 78 -0.76 4.92 10.66
#